data_AF-A0A1Z8Q645-F1
#
_entry.id   AF-A0A1Z8Q645-F1
#
_cell.length_a   1.000
_cell.length_b   1.000
_cell.length_c   1.000
_cell.angle_alpha   90.00
_cell.angle_beta   90.00
_cell.angle_gamma   90.00
#
_symmetry.space_group_name_H-M   'P 1'
#
loop_
_entity.id
_entity.type
_entity.pdbx_description
1 polymer ?
#
loop_
_entity_poly.entity_id
_entity_poly.type
_entity_poly.pdbx_seq_one_letter_code
_entity_poly.pdbx_strand_id
1 'polypeptide(L)'
;MFEKALALHGQAEADRRDCAQALLGFLVERLRVYLRERDVRHDVVSAVFARGSDDIVDIVGKARYLADFLQTPDGSNMLAAYRRADGILKQQKMATTAVSADLFEQAAEGALFAALSDLPDTLDASPEAYGQYLDGLAALRISVDGFFDAVLVNAEDDKLKANRLAILAGLVASMDLVGDLAVIEKG
;
A
#
# COMPACT_ATOMS: atom_id res chain seq x y z
N MET A 1 13.45 -16.18 8.52
CA MET A 1 14.17 -16.55 9.77
C MET A 1 13.86 -17.98 10.22
N PHE A 2 12.59 -18.40 10.21
CA PHE A 2 12.14 -19.72 10.68
C PHE A 2 12.62 -20.92 9.84
N GLU A 3 12.74 -20.80 8.51
CA GLU A 3 13.30 -21.88 7.67
C GLU A 3 14.74 -22.25 8.07
N LYS A 4 15.59 -21.27 8.40
CA LYS A 4 16.97 -21.52 8.85
C LYS A 4 17.02 -22.21 10.22
N ALA A 5 16.08 -21.89 11.11
CA ALA A 5 15.95 -22.56 12.41
C ALA A 5 15.44 -24.01 12.27
N LEU A 6 14.50 -24.26 11.35
CA LEU A 6 13.97 -25.60 11.07
C LEU A 6 14.97 -26.48 10.30
N ALA A 7 15.83 -25.89 9.47
CA ALA A 7 16.92 -26.60 8.79
C ALA A 7 17.94 -27.21 9.77
N LEU A 8 18.13 -26.60 10.95
CA LEU A 8 18.99 -27.14 12.02
C LEU A 8 18.42 -28.39 12.71
N HIS A 9 17.13 -28.70 12.51
CA HIS A 9 16.43 -29.82 13.15
C HIS A 9 16.09 -30.99 12.21
N GLY A 10 16.61 -31.02 10.98
CA GLY A 10 16.62 -32.22 10.13
C GLY A 10 15.26 -32.66 9.53
N GLN A 11 14.23 -31.81 9.53
CA GLN A 11 12.95 -32.12 8.88
C GLN A 11 13.00 -31.98 7.35
N ALA A 12 12.16 -32.72 6.62
CA ALA A 12 12.02 -32.63 5.17
C ALA A 12 11.55 -31.23 4.73
N GLU A 13 12.02 -30.77 3.56
CA GLU A 13 11.86 -29.37 3.12
C GLU A 13 10.41 -28.90 2.95
N ALA A 14 9.51 -29.80 2.56
CA ALA A 14 8.07 -29.53 2.47
C ALA A 14 7.43 -29.35 3.87
N ASP A 15 7.72 -30.26 4.81
CA ASP A 15 7.22 -30.17 6.19
C ASP A 15 7.72 -28.90 6.90
N ARG A 16 8.94 -28.44 6.59
CA ARG A 16 9.50 -27.20 7.14
C ARG A 16 8.75 -25.95 6.68
N ARG A 17 8.31 -25.90 5.42
CA ARG A 17 7.52 -24.75 4.91
C ARG A 17 6.13 -24.72 5.53
N ASP A 18 5.46 -25.85 5.57
CA ASP A 18 4.12 -25.95 6.15
C ASP A 18 4.15 -25.63 7.66
N CYS A 19 5.15 -26.14 8.40
CA CYS A 19 5.34 -25.78 9.80
C CYS A 19 5.71 -24.31 10.01
N ALA A 20 6.59 -23.74 9.17
CA ALA A 20 6.93 -22.32 9.26
C ALA A 20 5.71 -21.42 9.01
N GLN A 21 4.89 -21.77 8.03
CA GLN A 21 3.70 -21.02 7.66
C GLN A 21 2.59 -21.16 8.72
N ALA A 22 2.40 -22.35 9.29
CA ALA A 22 1.50 -22.58 10.41
C ALA A 22 1.95 -21.85 11.68
N LEU A 23 3.27 -21.85 11.99
CA LEU A 23 3.83 -21.14 13.12
C LEU A 23 3.71 -19.62 12.94
N LEU A 24 4.00 -19.10 11.74
CA LEU A 24 3.80 -17.70 11.40
C LEU A 24 2.32 -17.33 11.58
N GLY A 25 1.39 -18.13 11.04
CA GLY A 25 -0.05 -17.96 11.23
C GLY A 25 -0.46 -17.91 12.71
N PHE A 26 0.04 -18.84 13.54
CA PHE A 26 -0.20 -18.84 14.98
C PHE A 26 0.35 -17.60 15.68
N LEU A 27 1.58 -17.18 15.34
CA LEU A 27 2.21 -15.98 15.88
C LEU A 27 1.45 -14.72 15.45
N VAL A 28 0.97 -14.65 14.21
CA VAL A 28 0.11 -13.57 13.69
C VAL A 28 -1.18 -13.49 14.51
N GLU A 29 -1.85 -14.61 14.76
CA GLU A 29 -3.08 -14.63 15.57
C GLU A 29 -2.82 -14.13 17.00
N ARG A 30 -1.73 -14.56 17.64
CA ARG A 30 -1.34 -14.10 18.98
C ARG A 30 -0.96 -12.63 19.00
N LEU A 31 -0.24 -12.16 17.99
CA LEU A 31 0.16 -10.77 17.86
C LEU A 31 -1.05 -9.86 17.63
N ARG A 32 -2.03 -10.30 16.83
CA ARG A 32 -3.31 -9.59 16.64
C ARG A 32 -4.04 -9.36 17.96
N VAL A 33 -4.07 -10.37 18.83
CA VAL A 33 -4.67 -10.24 20.18
C VAL A 33 -3.87 -9.25 21.03
N TYR A 34 -2.54 -9.37 21.05
CA TYR A 34 -1.66 -8.48 21.81
C TYR A 34 -1.72 -7.00 21.35
N LEU A 35 -1.80 -6.76 20.05
CA LEU A 35 -1.90 -5.41 19.48
C LEU A 35 -3.28 -4.79 19.73
N ARG A 36 -4.34 -5.61 19.75
CA ARG A 36 -5.68 -5.17 20.17
C ARG A 36 -5.72 -4.70 21.62
N GLU A 37 -5.01 -5.39 22.53
CA GLU A 37 -4.86 -4.95 23.93
C GLU A 37 -4.12 -3.61 24.07
N ARG A 38 -3.47 -3.13 22.99
CA ARG A 38 -2.73 -1.87 22.91
C ARG A 38 -3.34 -0.86 21.94
N ASP A 39 -4.63 -1.00 21.64
CA ASP A 39 -5.42 -0.07 20.82
C ASP A 39 -4.97 0.06 19.35
N VAL A 40 -4.17 -0.89 18.85
CA VAL A 40 -3.84 -0.98 17.43
C VAL A 40 -4.93 -1.77 16.71
N ARG A 41 -5.55 -1.17 15.69
CA ARG A 41 -6.65 -1.79 14.94
C ARG A 41 -6.20 -3.06 14.21
N HIS A 42 -7.05 -4.08 14.21
CA HIS A 42 -6.76 -5.41 13.63
C HIS A 42 -6.60 -5.39 12.10
N ASP A 43 -7.30 -4.49 11.42
CA ASP A 43 -7.25 -4.32 9.97
C ASP A 43 -5.92 -3.71 9.50
N VAL A 44 -5.38 -2.74 10.24
CA VAL A 44 -4.04 -2.17 10.01
C VAL A 44 -2.96 -3.23 10.14
N VAL A 45 -3.06 -4.09 11.16
CA VAL A 45 -2.15 -5.24 11.33
C VAL A 45 -2.26 -6.16 10.12
N SER A 46 -3.48 -6.51 9.71
CA SER A 46 -3.72 -7.38 8.57
C SER A 46 -3.20 -6.80 7.24
N ALA A 47 -3.33 -5.49 7.03
CA ALA A 47 -2.82 -4.79 5.86
C ALA A 47 -1.29 -4.95 5.71
N VAL A 48 -0.54 -4.77 6.80
CA VAL A 48 0.93 -4.92 6.79
C VAL A 48 1.34 -6.39 6.63
N PHE A 49 0.61 -7.32 7.26
CA PHE A 49 0.91 -8.76 7.18
C PHE A 49 0.69 -9.35 5.78
N ALA A 50 -0.30 -8.86 5.02
CA ALA A 50 -0.61 -9.36 3.68
C ALA A 50 0.58 -9.27 2.70
N ARG A 51 1.56 -8.39 2.95
CA ARG A 51 2.76 -8.23 2.11
C ARG A 51 3.92 -9.19 2.43
N GLY A 52 3.75 -10.13 3.37
CA GLY A 52 4.64 -11.29 3.50
C GLY A 52 6.02 -11.03 4.11
N SER A 53 6.12 -10.16 5.11
CA SER A 53 7.36 -10.02 5.87
C SER A 53 7.51 -11.17 6.89
N ASP A 54 8.68 -11.81 6.92
CA ASP A 54 9.01 -12.92 7.83
C ASP A 54 9.51 -12.45 9.21
N ASP A 55 9.69 -11.15 9.41
CA ASP A 55 10.17 -10.57 10.67
C ASP A 55 9.01 -9.92 11.43
N ILE A 56 8.61 -10.59 12.51
CA ILE A 56 7.51 -10.17 13.38
C ILE A 56 7.80 -8.81 14.02
N VAL A 57 9.06 -8.50 14.32
CA VAL A 57 9.44 -7.23 14.94
C VAL A 57 9.23 -6.08 13.96
N ASP A 58 9.64 -6.27 12.70
CA ASP A 58 9.42 -5.30 11.63
C ASP A 58 7.93 -5.10 11.36
N ILE A 59 7.13 -6.16 11.38
CA ILE A 59 5.68 -6.08 11.17
C ILE A 59 4.99 -5.28 12.28
N VAL A 60 5.38 -5.49 13.55
CA VAL A 60 4.83 -4.70 14.67
C VAL A 60 5.20 -3.22 14.52
N GLY A 61 6.45 -2.92 14.15
CA GLY A 61 6.90 -1.56 13.91
C GLY A 61 6.09 -0.87 12.82
N LYS A 62 5.98 -1.52 11.65
CA LYS A 62 5.22 -1.02 10.49
C LYS A 62 3.73 -0.85 10.80
N ALA A 63 3.12 -1.82 11.46
CA ALA A 63 1.72 -1.75 11.86
C ALA A 63 1.46 -0.57 12.81
N ARG A 64 2.38 -0.28 13.73
CA ARG A 64 2.29 0.92 14.59
C ARG A 64 2.45 2.21 13.79
N TYR A 65 3.46 2.31 12.92
CA TYR A 65 3.63 3.48 12.06
C TYR A 65 2.40 3.75 11.19
N LEU A 66 1.85 2.71 10.56
CA LEU A 66 0.64 2.82 9.75
C LEU A 66 -0.57 3.21 10.60
N ALA A 67 -0.73 2.62 11.79
CA ALA A 67 -1.82 2.96 12.69
C ALA A 67 -1.75 4.43 13.12
N ASP A 68 -0.58 4.89 13.59
CA ASP A 68 -0.34 6.27 14.01
C ASP A 68 -0.57 7.24 12.85
N PHE A 69 -0.07 6.90 11.65
CA PHE A 69 -0.26 7.69 10.44
C PHE A 69 -1.74 7.81 10.06
N LEU A 70 -2.52 6.74 10.13
CA LEU A 70 -3.95 6.75 9.81
C LEU A 70 -4.79 7.58 10.80
N GLN A 71 -4.27 7.89 12.00
CA GLN A 71 -4.89 8.84 12.92
C GLN A 71 -4.66 10.32 12.53
N THR A 72 -3.75 10.58 11.59
CA THR A 72 -3.48 11.94 11.10
C THR A 72 -4.46 12.35 9.99
N PRO A 73 -4.66 13.65 9.76
CA PRO A 73 -5.43 14.13 8.60
C PRO A 73 -4.88 13.60 7.27
N ASP A 74 -3.56 13.51 7.14
CA ASP A 74 -2.93 13.08 5.89
C ASP A 74 -3.14 11.58 5.63
N GLY A 75 -3.08 10.74 6.67
CA GLY A 75 -3.41 9.31 6.54
C GLY A 75 -4.87 9.06 6.19
N SER A 76 -5.81 9.79 6.82
CA SER A 76 -7.23 9.70 6.45
C SER A 76 -7.47 10.13 4.99
N ASN A 77 -6.79 11.18 4.52
CA ASN A 77 -6.91 11.66 3.14
C ASN A 77 -6.29 10.68 2.15
N MET A 78 -5.12 10.11 2.48
CA MET A 78 -4.47 9.07 1.68
C MET A 78 -5.39 7.86 1.48
N LEU A 79 -6.02 7.37 2.56
CA LEU A 79 -6.94 6.23 2.48
C LEU A 79 -8.21 6.56 1.67
N ALA A 80 -8.71 7.79 1.75
CA ALA A 80 -9.83 8.24 0.92
C ALA A 80 -9.44 8.30 -0.57
N ALA A 81 -8.26 8.83 -0.88
CA ALA A 81 -7.71 8.87 -2.24
C ALA A 81 -7.51 7.46 -2.81
N TYR A 82 -6.93 6.55 -2.02
CA TYR A 82 -6.75 5.14 -2.38
C TYR A 82 -8.07 4.51 -2.81
N ARG A 83 -9.10 4.58 -1.95
CA ARG A 83 -10.41 3.98 -2.23
C ARG A 83 -11.07 4.57 -3.47
N ARG A 84 -10.91 5.88 -3.70
CA ARG A 84 -11.42 6.54 -4.91
C ARG A 84 -10.70 6.00 -6.15
N ALA A 85 -9.37 5.95 -6.13
CA ALA A 85 -8.57 5.45 -7.25
C ALA A 85 -8.84 3.96 -7.54
N ASP A 86 -8.75 3.11 -6.53
CA ASP A 86 -9.05 1.67 -6.61
C ASP A 86 -10.48 1.41 -7.08
N GLY A 87 -11.46 2.14 -6.54
CA GLY A 87 -12.85 2.04 -6.97
C GLY A 87 -13.07 2.42 -8.44
N ILE A 88 -12.42 3.48 -8.92
CA ILE A 88 -12.45 3.87 -10.35
C ILE A 88 -11.83 2.75 -11.18
N LEU A 89 -10.65 2.26 -10.82
CA LEU A 89 -9.94 1.22 -11.58
C LEU A 89 -10.76 -0.06 -11.68
N LYS A 90 -11.40 -0.51 -10.59
CA LYS A 90 -12.28 -1.69 -10.56
C LYS A 90 -13.50 -1.57 -11.47
N GLN A 91 -14.00 -0.35 -11.70
CA GLN A 91 -15.13 -0.11 -12.60
C GLN A 91 -14.73 -0.09 -14.08
N GLN A 92 -13.44 0.13 -14.39
CA GLN A 92 -12.96 0.17 -15.77
C GLN A 92 -12.59 -1.21 -16.27
N LYS A 93 -12.95 -1.50 -17.52
CA LYS A 93 -12.59 -2.74 -18.22
C LYS A 93 -11.36 -2.60 -19.13
N MET A 94 -10.74 -1.41 -19.13
CA MET A 94 -9.60 -1.11 -20.00
C MET A 94 -8.31 -1.59 -19.34
N ALA A 95 -7.39 -2.13 -20.15
CA ALA A 95 -6.04 -2.41 -19.69
C ALA A 95 -5.32 -1.07 -19.44
N THR A 96 -4.70 -0.95 -18.27
CA THR A 96 -3.81 0.17 -17.97
C THR A 96 -2.56 0.07 -18.84
N THR A 97 -2.21 1.16 -19.51
CA THR A 97 -0.97 1.28 -20.30
C THR A 97 0.09 2.05 -19.51
N ALA A 98 1.31 2.16 -20.04
CA ALA A 98 2.28 3.11 -19.49
C ALA A 98 1.77 4.55 -19.63
N VAL A 99 2.10 5.40 -18.67
CA VAL A 99 1.79 6.83 -18.72
C VAL A 99 2.59 7.49 -19.85
N SER A 100 1.92 8.31 -20.65
CA SER A 100 2.51 9.13 -21.71
C SER A 100 2.28 10.61 -21.41
N ALA A 101 3.37 11.35 -21.22
CA ALA A 101 3.32 12.79 -20.93
C ALA A 101 2.78 13.62 -22.11
N ASP A 102 2.93 13.13 -23.35
CA ASP A 102 2.40 13.78 -24.56
C ASP A 102 0.87 13.81 -24.62
N LEU A 103 0.21 13.00 -23.78
CA LEU A 103 -1.25 12.94 -23.68
C LEU A 103 -1.82 13.79 -22.53
N PHE A 104 -0.99 14.53 -21.78
CA PHE A 104 -1.49 15.36 -20.69
C PHE A 104 -2.21 16.60 -21.23
N GLU A 105 -3.43 16.83 -20.75
CA GLU A 105 -4.21 18.04 -21.08
C GLU A 105 -4.28 19.01 -19.91
N GLN A 106 -4.33 18.48 -18.69
CA GLN A 106 -4.38 19.27 -17.46
C GLN A 106 -3.01 19.27 -16.78
N ALA A 107 -2.59 20.43 -16.27
CA ALA A 107 -1.33 20.55 -15.50
C ALA A 107 -1.31 19.61 -14.28
N ALA A 108 -2.49 19.30 -13.72
CA ALA A 108 -2.64 18.39 -12.59
C ALA A 108 -2.24 16.93 -12.92
N GLU A 109 -2.35 16.50 -14.18
CA GLU A 109 -1.91 15.17 -14.62
C GLU A 109 -0.38 15.04 -14.49
N GLY A 110 0.34 16.03 -15.02
CA GLY A 110 1.79 16.09 -14.91
C GLY A 110 2.29 16.28 -13.48
N ALA A 111 1.59 17.08 -12.67
CA ALA A 111 1.95 17.31 -11.27
C ALA A 111 1.87 16.03 -10.44
N LEU A 112 0.77 15.27 -10.56
CA LEU A 112 0.63 13.98 -9.85
C LEU A 112 1.62 12.94 -10.38
N PHE A 113 1.80 12.86 -11.70
CA PHE A 113 2.75 11.90 -12.28
C PHE A 113 4.19 12.17 -11.85
N ALA A 114 4.62 13.43 -11.80
CA ALA A 114 5.95 13.81 -11.33
C ALA A 114 6.13 13.46 -9.84
N ALA A 115 5.16 13.83 -9.00
CA ALA A 115 5.21 13.53 -7.57
C ALA A 115 5.25 12.01 -7.28
N LEU A 116 4.54 11.20 -8.08
CA LEU A 116 4.62 9.74 -8.00
C LEU A 116 5.99 9.22 -8.44
N SER A 117 6.59 9.82 -9.46
CA SER A 117 7.91 9.41 -9.98
C SER A 117 9.06 9.74 -9.03
N ASP A 118 8.85 10.66 -8.09
CA ASP A 118 9.82 11.00 -7.03
C ASP A 118 9.79 9.98 -5.88
N LEU A 119 8.75 9.14 -5.78
CA LEU A 119 8.69 8.07 -4.80
C LEU A 119 9.51 6.85 -5.25
N PRO A 120 10.16 6.14 -4.32
CA PRO A 120 10.80 4.87 -4.63
C PRO A 120 9.80 3.82 -5.14
N ASP A 121 10.16 3.09 -6.21
CA ASP A 121 9.35 1.97 -6.73
C ASP A 121 9.30 0.75 -5.78
N THR A 122 10.16 0.74 -4.77
CA THR A 122 10.29 -0.34 -3.79
C THR A 122 10.44 0.22 -2.39
N LEU A 123 9.88 -0.49 -1.42
CA LEU A 123 10.00 -0.18 -0.01
C LEU A 123 10.87 -1.24 0.66
N ASP A 124 11.96 -0.79 1.27
CA ASP A 124 12.86 -1.63 2.04
C ASP A 124 12.20 -2.10 3.36
N ALA A 125 12.79 -3.14 3.94
CA ALA A 125 12.17 -3.82 5.08
C ALA A 125 12.23 -3.01 6.39
N SER A 126 13.03 -1.93 6.46
CA SER A 126 13.26 -1.19 7.71
C SER A 126 12.01 -0.41 8.16
N PRO A 127 11.72 -0.37 9.47
CA PRO A 127 10.66 0.50 10.01
C PRO A 127 10.89 1.99 9.74
N GLU A 128 12.15 2.44 9.73
CA GLU A 128 12.51 3.83 9.48
C GLU A 128 12.17 4.25 8.05
N ALA A 129 12.51 3.44 7.06
CA ALA A 129 12.17 3.75 5.67
C ALA A 129 10.68 3.59 5.40
N TYR A 130 10.00 2.69 6.11
CA TYR A 130 8.53 2.63 6.10
C TYR A 130 7.90 3.96 6.55
N GLY A 131 8.39 4.55 7.64
CA GLY A 131 7.96 5.88 8.09
C GLY A 131 8.25 6.98 7.06
N GLN A 132 9.47 7.02 6.50
CA GLN A 132 9.85 7.98 5.47
C GLN A 132 8.99 7.86 4.20
N TYR A 133 8.62 6.64 3.84
CA TYR A 133 7.76 6.40 2.68
C TYR A 133 6.32 6.87 2.95
N LEU A 134 5.80 6.68 4.17
CA LEU A 134 4.50 7.27 4.56
C LEU A 134 4.52 8.80 4.50
N ASP A 135 5.62 9.44 4.92
CA ASP A 135 5.79 10.90 4.78
C ASP A 135 5.79 11.33 3.31
N GLY A 136 6.43 10.54 2.43
CA GLY A 136 6.38 10.74 0.99
C GLY A 136 4.95 10.63 0.42
N LEU A 137 4.19 9.60 0.83
CA LEU A 137 2.78 9.45 0.45
C LEU A 137 1.92 10.62 0.95
N ALA A 138 2.18 11.12 2.17
CA ALA A 138 1.48 12.29 2.71
C ALA A 138 1.73 13.56 1.86
N ALA A 139 2.96 13.73 1.35
CA ALA A 139 3.33 14.84 0.48
C ALA A 139 2.57 14.84 -0.87
N LEU A 140 2.08 13.68 -1.32
CA LEU A 140 1.28 13.59 -2.56
C LEU A 140 -0.07 14.29 -2.46
N ARG A 141 -0.58 14.55 -1.25
CA ARG A 141 -1.94 15.06 -1.01
C ARG A 141 -2.36 16.20 -1.94
N ILE A 142 -1.53 17.23 -2.06
CA ILE A 142 -1.84 18.41 -2.88
C ILE A 142 -2.00 18.03 -4.36
N SER A 143 -1.12 17.16 -4.86
CA SER A 143 -1.14 16.72 -6.25
C SER A 143 -2.33 15.77 -6.55
N VAL A 144 -2.70 14.94 -5.57
CA VAL A 144 -3.85 14.03 -5.66
C VAL A 144 -5.16 14.80 -5.65
N ASP A 145 -5.32 15.74 -4.72
CA ASP A 145 -6.52 16.59 -4.63
C ASP A 145 -6.66 17.42 -5.92
N GLY A 146 -5.58 18.07 -6.36
CA GLY A 146 -5.56 18.84 -7.61
C GLY A 146 -5.89 18.00 -8.85
N PHE A 147 -5.40 16.75 -8.93
CA PHE A 147 -5.77 15.82 -9.99
C PHE A 147 -7.28 15.54 -9.95
N PHE A 148 -7.81 15.17 -8.79
CA PHE A 148 -9.19 14.77 -8.66
C PHE A 148 -10.22 15.90 -8.80
N ASP A 149 -9.79 17.15 -8.58
CA ASP A 149 -10.58 18.36 -8.78
C ASP A 149 -10.58 18.82 -10.24
N ALA A 150 -9.44 18.74 -10.93
CA ALA A 150 -9.28 19.26 -12.30
C ALA A 150 -9.50 18.21 -13.40
N VAL A 151 -9.33 16.92 -13.09
CA VAL A 151 -9.25 15.84 -14.10
C VAL A 151 -10.50 14.98 -14.08
N LEU A 152 -11.26 15.00 -15.18
CA LEU A 152 -12.30 14.01 -15.45
C LEU A 152 -11.66 12.72 -15.98
N VAL A 153 -11.54 11.71 -15.10
CA VAL A 153 -10.88 10.44 -15.43
C VAL A 153 -11.60 9.68 -16.54
N ASN A 154 -12.93 9.68 -16.53
CA ASN A 154 -13.74 9.06 -17.59
C ASN A 154 -13.90 10.01 -18.79
N ALA A 155 -12.78 10.35 -19.43
CA ALA A 155 -12.76 11.14 -20.66
C ALA A 155 -13.42 10.39 -21.83
N GLU A 156 -13.90 11.13 -22.83
CA GLU A 156 -14.48 10.57 -24.06
C GLU A 156 -13.41 9.97 -24.98
N ASP A 157 -12.20 10.55 -24.99
CA ASP A 157 -11.06 10.00 -25.72
C ASP A 157 -10.47 8.79 -24.96
N ASP A 158 -10.49 7.63 -25.61
CA ASP A 158 -10.02 6.37 -25.03
C ASP A 158 -8.53 6.39 -24.64
N LYS A 159 -7.67 7.10 -25.39
CA LYS A 159 -6.24 7.18 -25.09
C LYS A 159 -5.99 8.07 -23.88
N LEU A 160 -6.67 9.21 -23.81
CA LEU A 160 -6.60 10.11 -22.67
C LEU A 160 -7.13 9.44 -21.40
N LYS A 161 -8.27 8.75 -21.52
CA LYS A 161 -8.84 7.95 -20.43
C LYS A 161 -7.86 6.87 -19.96
N ALA A 162 -7.28 6.09 -20.88
CA ALA A 162 -6.30 5.06 -20.54
C ALA A 162 -5.06 5.66 -19.83
N ASN A 163 -4.60 6.83 -20.27
CA ASN A 163 -3.47 7.53 -19.65
C ASN A 163 -3.78 7.99 -18.21
N ARG A 164 -4.97 8.55 -17.97
CA ARG A 164 -5.42 8.95 -16.64
C ARG A 164 -5.60 7.77 -15.70
N LEU A 165 -6.10 6.64 -16.21
CA LEU A 165 -6.17 5.39 -15.46
C LEU A 165 -4.79 4.83 -15.12
N ALA A 166 -3.80 4.99 -16.01
CA ALA A 166 -2.42 4.60 -15.73
C ALA A 166 -1.81 5.41 -14.58
N ILE A 167 -2.08 6.72 -14.51
CA ILE A 167 -1.66 7.56 -13.37
C ILE A 167 -2.29 7.07 -12.07
N LEU A 168 -3.60 6.78 -12.07
CA LEU A 168 -4.28 6.23 -10.89
C LEU A 168 -3.75 4.85 -10.49
N ALA A 169 -3.40 4.01 -11.46
CA ALA A 169 -2.80 2.71 -11.20
C ALA A 169 -1.42 2.86 -10.52
N GLY A 170 -0.61 3.84 -10.96
CA GLY A 170 0.63 4.21 -10.28
C GLY A 170 0.40 4.64 -8.84
N LEU A 171 -0.58 5.52 -8.60
CA LEU A 171 -0.95 5.97 -7.26
C LEU A 171 -1.33 4.80 -6.34
N VAL A 172 -2.20 3.89 -6.81
CA VAL A 172 -2.61 2.70 -6.05
C VAL A 172 -1.42 1.78 -5.79
N ALA A 173 -0.57 1.53 -6.79
CA ALA A 173 0.61 0.70 -6.63
C ALA A 173 1.61 1.28 -5.60
N SER A 174 1.84 2.58 -5.62
CA SER A 174 2.69 3.27 -4.63
C SER A 174 2.12 3.15 -3.22
N MET A 175 0.80 3.30 -3.06
CA MET A 175 0.13 3.15 -1.76
C MET A 175 0.09 1.70 -1.29
N ASP A 176 -0.03 0.73 -2.19
CA ASP A 176 -0.02 -0.69 -1.85
C ASP A 176 1.33 -1.12 -1.30
N LEU A 177 2.45 -0.40 -1.53
CA LEU A 177 3.76 -0.74 -0.95
C LEU A 177 3.75 -0.75 0.59
N VAL A 178 2.90 0.07 1.23
CA VAL A 178 2.83 0.14 2.70
C VAL A 178 1.91 -0.92 3.31
N GLY A 179 1.07 -1.58 2.51
CA GLY A 179 0.18 -2.63 2.99
C GLY A 179 -1.03 -2.82 2.08
N ASP A 180 -1.80 -3.88 2.31
CA ASP A 180 -3.11 -4.05 1.68
C ASP A 180 -4.11 -3.05 2.30
N LEU A 181 -4.24 -1.87 1.68
CA LEU A 181 -5.12 -0.83 2.19
C LEU A 181 -6.60 -1.13 1.94
N ALA A 182 -6.92 -2.08 1.05
CA ALA A 182 -8.30 -2.45 0.75
C ALA A 182 -8.99 -3.16 1.92
N VAL A 183 -8.22 -3.82 2.80
CA VAL A 183 -8.75 -4.48 4.01
C VAL A 183 -8.97 -3.54 5.19
N ILE A 184 -8.52 -2.28 5.10
CA ILE A 184 -8.69 -1.30 6.18
C ILE A 184 -10.12 -0.76 6.15
N GLU A 185 -10.86 -0.97 7.23
CA GLU A 185 -12.26 -0.56 7.37
C GLU A 185 -12.38 0.95 7.67
N LYS A 186 -13.56 1.55 7.42
CA LYS A 186 -13.80 2.92 7.87
C LYS A 186 -13.87 2.93 9.41
N GLY A 187 -12.98 3.71 10.03
CA GLY A 187 -13.21 4.19 11.40
C GLY A 187 -14.32 5.21 11.41
#